data_AF-M2RAX0-F1
#
_entry.id   AF-M2RAX0-F1
#
_cell.length_a   1.000
_cell.length_b   1.000
_cell.length_c   1.000
_cell.angle_alpha   90.00
_cell.angle_beta   90.00
_cell.angle_gamma   90.00
#
_symmetry.space_group_name_H-M   'P 1'
#
loop_
_entity.id
_entity.type
_entity.pdbx_description
1 polymer ?
#
loop_
_entity_poly.entity_id
_entity_poly.type
_entity_poly.pdbx_seq_one_letter_code
_entity_poly.pdbx_strand_id
1 'polypeptide(L)'
;MSNEHDLPAPPIGGINGQLLCLTICGHHRPGMSEEDYRHYMTQVSGPMTKELMVKHGIIGWKMVSNPRLHNTTETRNLMRQLFDEHMVNLAEFDCFSQVTFKSIDDYKRMRENALYRKQISGDHVNFADTQRSMMTIGWVTDLIEDGELVEDSATARLSKKTMTTKLQAAAIILGSFLSGSMISLSAITIPILMENTADASQLLRQWTRLYNYGNQVLPGMAVGTFLLYALVCFRRRRAVTSKLWRLLALASLSTVSIIPFTLIIMKPTNNELFRMESVTRMIQLEEAGGVNIMGIKEAEELVVWWSFMHAMRSTFPLVGTILGVVATSWH
;
A
#
# COMPACT_ATOMS: atom_id res chain seq x y z
N MET A 1 -25.26 32.11 7.42
CA MET A 1 -24.14 32.46 8.33
C MET A 1 -24.33 31.62 9.59
N SER A 2 -23.74 30.43 9.63
CA SER A 2 -23.83 29.52 10.77
C SER A 2 -22.58 29.69 11.63
N ASN A 3 -22.77 30.07 12.89
CA ASN A 3 -21.72 30.29 13.88
C ASN A 3 -20.74 29.11 13.92
N GLU A 4 -19.47 29.38 13.64
CA GLU A 4 -18.33 28.59 14.14
C GLU A 4 -18.45 28.56 15.65
N HIS A 5 -18.97 27.46 16.19
CA HIS A 5 -19.07 27.27 17.64
C HIS A 5 -17.67 27.05 18.21
N ASP A 6 -17.18 28.07 18.93
CA ASP A 6 -16.14 28.10 19.96
C ASP A 6 -15.61 26.73 20.43
N LEU A 7 -14.71 26.12 19.65
CA LEU A 7 -13.79 25.14 20.20
C LEU A 7 -12.63 25.93 20.83
N PRO A 8 -12.21 25.61 22.08
CA PRO A 8 -11.06 26.26 22.68
C PRO A 8 -9.86 26.10 21.75
N ALA A 9 -9.10 27.18 21.54
CA ALA A 9 -7.94 27.14 20.66
C ALA A 9 -7.03 25.95 21.03
N PRO A 10 -6.53 25.20 20.04
CA PRO A 10 -5.58 24.12 20.32
C PRO A 10 -4.40 24.69 21.12
N PRO A 11 -3.82 23.93 22.07
CA PRO A 11 -2.65 24.39 22.83
C PRO A 11 -1.54 24.87 21.89
N ILE A 12 -0.82 25.92 22.28
CA ILE A 12 0.21 26.57 21.45
C ILE A 12 1.26 25.53 21.03
N GLY A 13 1.48 25.36 19.72
CA GLY A 13 2.26 24.27 19.13
C GLY A 13 1.42 23.09 18.62
N GLY A 14 0.10 23.14 18.77
CA GLY A 14 -0.84 22.16 18.29
C GLY A 14 -0.95 22.15 16.77
N ILE A 15 -0.63 21.00 16.19
CA ILE A 15 -0.51 20.80 14.74
C ILE A 15 -1.89 20.45 14.17
N ASN A 16 -2.12 20.81 12.90
CA ASN A 16 -3.27 20.35 12.11
C ASN A 16 -3.46 18.82 12.25
N GLY A 17 -4.46 18.40 13.03
CA GLY A 17 -4.73 16.98 13.30
C GLY A 17 -4.87 16.60 14.77
N GLN A 18 -4.80 17.54 15.72
CA GLN A 18 -5.15 17.27 17.12
C GLN A 18 -6.58 16.72 17.23
N LEU A 19 -6.74 15.75 18.11
CA LEU A 19 -8.02 15.08 18.36
C LEU A 19 -8.53 15.46 19.75
N LEU A 20 -9.85 15.58 19.86
CA LEU A 20 -10.55 15.65 21.13
C LEU A 20 -10.73 14.24 21.67
N CYS A 21 -10.51 14.05 22.96
CA CYS A 21 -10.86 12.83 23.67
C CYS A 21 -11.85 13.13 24.79
N LEU A 22 -13.02 12.52 24.68
CA LEU A 22 -14.01 12.43 25.74
C LEU A 22 -13.62 11.25 26.64
N THR A 23 -13.29 11.52 27.90
CA THR A 23 -13.04 10.51 28.92
C THR A 23 -14.23 10.42 29.86
N ILE A 24 -14.76 9.21 30.02
CA ILE A 24 -15.86 8.87 30.92
C ILE A 24 -15.27 8.00 32.04
N CYS A 25 -15.37 8.47 33.27
CA CYS A 25 -14.99 7.76 34.48
C CYS A 25 -16.28 7.20 35.10
N GLY A 26 -16.57 5.93 34.87
CA GLY A 26 -17.85 5.32 35.21
C GLY A 26 -17.82 4.54 36.51
N HIS A 27 -18.94 4.59 37.23
CA HIS A 27 -19.26 3.66 38.32
C HIS A 27 -20.32 2.68 37.85
N HIS A 28 -20.20 1.42 38.26
CA HIS A 28 -21.26 0.45 37.96
C HIS A 28 -22.49 0.74 38.82
N ARG A 29 -23.66 0.32 38.33
CA ARG A 29 -24.92 0.49 39.05
C ARG A 29 -24.87 -0.21 40.42
N PRO A 30 -25.41 0.41 41.49
CA PRO A 30 -25.51 -0.25 42.80
C PRO A 30 -26.26 -1.58 42.71
N GLY A 31 -25.68 -2.65 43.28
CA GLY A 31 -26.25 -4.00 43.24
C GLY A 31 -25.88 -4.84 42.00
N MET A 32 -25.16 -4.28 41.03
CA MET A 32 -24.61 -5.02 39.89
C MET A 32 -23.21 -5.57 40.25
N SER A 33 -22.91 -6.81 39.85
CA SER A 33 -21.56 -7.36 40.01
C SER A 33 -20.59 -6.78 38.97
N GLU A 34 -19.29 -6.79 39.27
CA GLU A 34 -18.25 -6.38 38.31
C GLU A 34 -18.30 -7.23 37.02
N GLU A 35 -18.65 -8.51 37.14
CA GLU A 35 -18.72 -9.45 36.02
C GLU A 35 -19.93 -9.20 35.11
N ASP A 36 -21.10 -8.93 35.70
CA ASP A 36 -22.29 -8.57 34.93
C ASP A 36 -22.09 -7.23 34.23
N TYR A 37 -21.47 -6.27 34.91
CA TYR A 37 -21.13 -4.97 34.33
C TYR A 37 -20.20 -5.13 33.12
N ARG A 38 -19.17 -5.98 33.26
CA ARG A 38 -18.25 -6.34 32.17
C ARG A 38 -18.96 -6.96 30.98
N HIS A 39 -19.80 -7.95 31.24
CA HIS A 39 -20.53 -8.64 30.19
C HIS A 39 -21.40 -7.64 29.42
N TYR A 40 -22.13 -6.79 30.15
CA TYR A 40 -23.02 -5.80 29.54
C TYR A 40 -22.25 -4.79 28.67
N MET A 41 -21.14 -4.25 29.16
CA MET A 41 -20.33 -3.29 28.40
C MET A 41 -19.71 -3.90 27.13
N THR A 42 -19.19 -5.12 27.23
CA THR A 42 -18.43 -5.74 26.13
C THR A 42 -19.27 -6.49 25.12
N GLN A 43 -20.37 -7.11 25.56
CA GLN A 43 -21.21 -7.98 24.72
C GLN A 43 -22.52 -7.32 24.29
N VAL A 44 -22.97 -6.26 24.98
CA VAL A 44 -24.25 -5.60 24.69
C VAL A 44 -24.05 -4.17 24.18
N SER A 45 -23.56 -3.27 25.03
CA SER A 45 -23.51 -1.83 24.72
C SER A 45 -22.43 -1.49 23.68
N GLY A 46 -21.24 -2.11 23.79
CA GLY A 46 -20.13 -1.94 22.86
C GLY A 46 -20.47 -2.33 21.41
N PRO A 47 -20.91 -3.58 21.14
CA PRO A 47 -21.28 -4.04 19.81
C PRO A 47 -22.40 -3.22 19.17
N MET A 48 -23.36 -2.75 19.96
CA MET A 48 -24.47 -1.92 19.49
C MET A 48 -24.02 -0.53 19.02
N THR A 49 -23.01 0.06 19.68
CA THR A 49 -22.63 1.47 19.49
C THR A 49 -21.47 1.65 18.50
N LYS A 50 -20.55 0.68 18.41
CA LYS A 50 -19.29 0.82 17.67
C LYS A 50 -19.46 1.15 16.17
N GLU A 51 -20.42 0.53 15.49
CA GLU A 51 -20.63 0.76 14.06
C GLU A 51 -21.16 2.17 13.77
N LEU A 52 -22.03 2.66 14.66
CA LEU A 52 -22.57 4.00 14.57
C LEU A 52 -21.48 5.05 14.83
N MET A 53 -20.60 4.82 15.80
CA MET A 53 -19.46 5.67 16.08
C MET A 53 -18.55 5.85 14.85
N VAL A 54 -18.19 4.74 14.19
CA VAL A 54 -17.37 4.78 12.96
C VAL A 54 -18.08 5.57 11.86
N LYS A 55 -19.39 5.37 11.68
CA LYS A 55 -20.18 6.07 10.65
C LYS A 55 -20.18 7.59 10.83
N HIS A 56 -20.12 8.08 12.07
CA HIS A 56 -20.16 9.52 12.39
C HIS A 56 -18.79 10.15 12.61
N GLY A 57 -17.70 9.45 12.27
CA GLY A 57 -16.35 10.04 12.28
C GLY A 57 -15.64 9.98 13.63
N ILE A 58 -16.11 9.16 14.57
CA ILE A 58 -15.33 8.77 15.75
C ILE A 58 -14.14 7.93 15.28
N ILE A 59 -12.94 8.31 15.72
CA ILE A 59 -11.67 7.75 15.24
C ILE A 59 -11.18 6.63 16.15
N GLY A 60 -11.41 6.77 17.45
CA GLY A 60 -11.04 5.77 18.43
C GLY A 60 -12.09 5.67 19.51
N TRP A 61 -12.35 4.46 19.96
CA TRP A 61 -13.07 4.22 21.19
C TRP A 61 -12.34 3.13 21.95
N LYS A 62 -11.72 3.52 23.06
CA LYS A 62 -11.05 2.62 23.98
C LYS A 62 -11.95 2.51 25.21
N MET A 63 -12.63 1.38 25.30
CA MET A 63 -13.21 0.96 26.56
C MET A 63 -12.14 0.14 27.26
N VAL A 64 -11.83 0.46 28.52
CA VAL A 64 -11.13 -0.47 29.39
C VAL A 64 -12.13 -1.58 29.75
N SER A 65 -12.38 -2.45 28.77
CA SER A 65 -13.23 -3.64 28.82
C SER A 65 -13.04 -4.49 27.55
N ASN A 66 -11.93 -5.24 27.42
CA ASN A 66 -11.83 -6.53 26.67
C ASN A 66 -10.39 -7.10 26.78
N PRO A 67 -10.15 -8.41 26.95
CA PRO A 67 -10.81 -9.37 27.83
C PRO A 67 -10.19 -9.40 29.25
N ARG A 68 -9.35 -8.42 29.63
CA ARG A 68 -8.63 -8.44 30.93
C ARG A 68 -8.55 -7.15 31.74
N LEU A 69 -9.27 -6.09 31.41
CA LEU A 69 -9.34 -4.95 32.32
C LEU A 69 -10.77 -4.46 32.38
N HIS A 70 -11.47 -4.83 33.44
CA HIS A 70 -12.19 -3.81 34.20
C HIS A 70 -11.22 -3.33 35.28
N ASN A 71 -11.43 -2.14 35.84
CA ASN A 71 -10.69 -1.70 37.02
C ASN A 71 -11.18 -2.50 38.25
N THR A 72 -11.04 -3.83 38.18
CA THR A 72 -11.40 -4.76 39.24
C THR A 72 -10.61 -4.41 40.47
N THR A 73 -11.11 -4.84 41.61
CA THR A 73 -10.39 -4.65 42.88
C THR A 73 -8.93 -5.15 42.79
N GLU A 74 -8.67 -6.23 42.07
CA GLU A 74 -7.34 -6.84 41.89
C GLU A 74 -6.41 -5.98 41.02
N THR A 75 -6.86 -5.50 39.86
CA THR A 75 -6.03 -4.66 38.97
C THR A 75 -5.80 -3.29 39.56
N ARG A 76 -6.79 -2.72 40.27
CA ARG A 76 -6.67 -1.47 41.01
C ARG A 76 -5.60 -1.55 42.10
N ASN A 77 -5.48 -2.69 42.77
CA ASN A 77 -4.44 -2.91 43.78
C ASN A 77 -3.01 -2.89 43.21
N LEU A 78 -2.82 -3.18 41.91
CA LEU A 78 -1.49 -3.08 41.28
C LEU A 78 -0.95 -1.65 41.26
N MET A 79 -1.83 -0.63 41.26
CA MET A 79 -1.39 0.77 41.33
C MET A 79 -0.53 1.07 42.55
N ARG A 80 -0.71 0.34 43.67
CA ARG A 80 0.11 0.51 44.88
C ARG A 80 1.59 0.20 44.63
N GLN A 81 1.92 -0.60 43.61
CA GLN A 81 3.31 -0.89 43.24
C GLN A 81 3.98 0.27 42.51
N LEU A 82 3.20 1.24 42.01
CA LEU A 82 3.66 2.39 41.24
C LEU A 82 3.61 3.70 42.05
N PHE A 83 3.21 3.64 43.32
CA PHE A 83 3.17 4.83 44.17
C PHE A 83 4.57 5.34 44.44
N ASP A 84 4.72 6.67 44.36
CA ASP A 84 5.90 7.39 44.80
C ASP A 84 5.54 8.35 45.95
N GLU A 85 6.47 9.21 46.36
CA GLU A 85 6.27 10.17 47.46
C GLU A 85 5.15 11.20 47.19
N HIS A 86 4.70 11.34 45.93
CA HIS A 86 3.75 12.35 45.49
C HIS A 86 2.43 11.77 44.93
N MET A 87 2.45 10.57 44.35
CA MET A 87 1.33 9.96 43.62
C MET A 87 0.76 8.75 44.38
N VAL A 88 0.06 9.03 45.48
CA VAL A 88 -0.47 8.00 46.40
C VAL A 88 -1.99 7.80 46.36
N ASN A 89 -2.71 8.67 45.64
CA ASN A 89 -4.18 8.65 45.61
C ASN A 89 -4.70 7.63 44.60
N LEU A 90 -5.56 6.72 45.07
CA LEU A 90 -6.18 5.69 44.24
C LEU A 90 -7.61 6.10 43.86
N ALA A 91 -7.88 6.20 42.56
CA ALA A 91 -9.22 6.50 42.07
C ALA A 91 -10.15 5.27 42.19
N GLU A 92 -11.40 5.50 42.59
CA GLU A 92 -12.39 4.45 42.87
C GLU A 92 -13.29 4.09 41.68
N PHE A 93 -13.08 4.69 40.51
CA PHE A 93 -13.91 4.45 39.32
C PHE A 93 -13.83 2.98 38.86
N ASP A 94 -14.94 2.41 38.44
CA ASP A 94 -15.02 1.01 38.02
C ASP A 94 -14.66 0.84 36.54
N CYS A 95 -14.80 1.90 35.74
CA CYS A 95 -14.38 1.90 34.34
C CYS A 95 -13.87 3.26 33.85
N PHE A 96 -13.06 3.19 32.79
CA PHE A 96 -12.70 4.35 31.98
C PHE A 96 -13.04 4.05 30.51
N SER A 97 -13.73 4.98 29.87
CA SER A 97 -14.04 4.92 28.44
C SER A 97 -13.55 6.21 27.78
N GLN A 98 -12.69 6.07 26.80
CA GLN A 98 -12.09 7.17 26.05
C GLN A 98 -12.56 7.14 24.60
N VAL A 99 -13.25 8.19 24.16
CA VAL A 99 -13.77 8.36 22.80
C VAL A 99 -13.02 9.50 22.13
N THR A 100 -12.31 9.20 21.05
CA THR A 100 -11.46 10.14 20.32
C THR A 100 -12.09 10.54 18.99
N PHE A 101 -12.20 11.85 18.72
CA PHE A 101 -12.84 12.41 17.52
C PHE A 101 -12.22 13.76 17.13
N LYS A 102 -12.48 14.22 15.90
CA LYS A 102 -11.93 15.48 15.37
C LYS A 102 -12.72 16.70 15.80
N SER A 103 -14.05 16.62 15.73
CA SER A 103 -14.93 17.72 16.07
C SER A 103 -16.00 17.28 17.06
N ILE A 104 -16.35 18.16 17.99
CA ILE A 104 -17.50 17.95 18.87
C ILE A 104 -18.80 17.75 18.08
N ASP A 105 -18.88 18.30 16.87
CA ASP A 105 -20.06 18.16 16.02
C ASP A 105 -20.20 16.75 15.44
N ASP A 106 -19.11 16.01 15.26
CA ASP A 106 -19.15 14.57 14.93
C ASP A 106 -19.90 13.81 16.04
N TYR A 107 -19.56 14.12 17.29
CA TYR A 107 -20.20 13.52 18.45
C TYR A 107 -21.66 13.97 18.62
N LYS A 108 -21.99 15.25 18.35
CA LYS A 108 -23.39 15.74 18.38
C LYS A 108 -24.26 15.07 17.32
N ARG A 109 -23.79 14.98 16.07
CA ARG A 109 -24.50 14.31 14.96
C ARG A 109 -24.79 12.86 15.27
N MET A 110 -23.86 12.17 15.93
CA MET A 110 -24.09 10.81 16.41
C MET A 110 -25.27 10.75 17.39
N ARG A 111 -25.32 11.65 18.38
CA ARG A 111 -26.41 11.70 19.37
C ARG A 111 -27.78 12.08 18.79
N GLU A 112 -27.79 12.89 17.74
CA GLU A 112 -29.01 13.29 17.03
C GLU A 112 -29.55 12.19 16.10
N ASN A 113 -28.80 11.11 15.88
CA ASN A 113 -29.21 10.04 14.99
C ASN A 113 -30.46 9.29 15.51
N ALA A 114 -31.38 8.96 14.60
CA ALA A 114 -32.61 8.24 14.96
C ALA A 114 -32.35 6.84 15.58
N LEU A 115 -31.32 6.13 15.12
CA LEU A 115 -30.91 4.85 15.69
C LEU A 115 -30.30 5.04 17.09
N TYR A 116 -29.48 6.07 17.28
CA TYR A 116 -28.94 6.42 18.60
C TYR A 116 -30.07 6.68 19.59
N ARG A 117 -31.03 7.54 19.23
CA ARG A 117 -32.18 7.88 20.08
C ARG A 117 -33.05 6.68 20.44
N LYS A 118 -33.20 5.72 19.51
CA LYS A 118 -34.07 4.56 19.72
C LYS A 118 -33.40 3.42 20.48
N GLN A 119 -32.10 3.19 20.27
CA GLN A 119 -31.42 1.99 20.72
C GLN A 119 -30.36 2.24 21.80
N ILE A 120 -29.72 3.41 21.82
CA ILE A 120 -28.54 3.69 22.66
C ILE A 120 -28.87 4.73 23.74
N SER A 121 -29.75 5.68 23.45
CA SER A 121 -30.15 6.73 24.39
C SER A 121 -30.85 6.12 25.60
N GLY A 122 -30.25 6.28 26.77
CA GLY A 122 -30.77 5.78 28.05
C GLY A 122 -30.21 4.42 28.48
N ASP A 123 -29.46 3.71 27.61
CA ASP A 123 -28.90 2.39 27.95
C ASP A 123 -27.93 2.45 29.16
N HIS A 124 -27.24 3.57 29.31
CA HIS A 124 -26.31 3.83 30.43
C HIS A 124 -26.98 3.70 31.82
N VAL A 125 -28.28 3.89 31.95
CA VAL A 125 -29.00 3.72 33.23
C VAL A 125 -29.11 2.24 33.64
N ASN A 126 -29.02 1.31 32.68
CA ASN A 126 -29.13 -0.12 32.95
C ASN A 126 -27.89 -0.65 33.69
N PHE A 127 -26.72 -0.11 33.38
CA PHE A 127 -25.44 -0.62 33.88
C PHE A 127 -24.61 0.39 34.69
N ALA A 128 -24.78 1.70 34.52
CA ALA A 128 -23.96 2.71 35.19
C ALA A 128 -24.71 3.49 36.28
N ASP A 129 -23.97 3.87 37.32
CA ASP A 129 -24.39 4.88 38.29
C ASP A 129 -24.18 6.27 37.67
N THR A 130 -25.26 6.87 37.17
CA THR A 130 -25.22 8.17 36.50
C THR A 130 -25.05 9.35 37.47
N GLN A 131 -25.13 9.13 38.78
CA GLN A 131 -24.92 10.17 39.78
C GLN A 131 -23.45 10.29 40.19
N ARG A 132 -22.74 9.16 40.26
CA ARG A 132 -21.31 9.12 40.61
C ARG A 132 -20.38 9.20 39.39
N SER A 133 -20.83 8.75 38.22
CA SER A 133 -20.01 8.75 37.01
C SER A 133 -19.70 10.17 36.54
N MET A 134 -18.46 10.41 36.12
CA MET A 134 -17.96 11.73 35.71
C MET A 134 -17.48 11.70 34.26
N MET A 135 -17.51 12.85 33.59
CA MET A 135 -17.06 13.00 32.20
C MET A 135 -16.19 14.24 32.04
N THR A 136 -15.12 14.13 31.25
CA THR A 136 -14.26 15.27 30.88
C THR A 136 -13.88 15.18 29.41
N ILE A 137 -13.58 16.31 28.79
CA ILE A 137 -13.14 16.39 27.40
C ILE A 137 -11.89 17.26 27.31
N GLY A 138 -10.90 16.82 26.54
CA GLY A 138 -9.66 17.55 26.33
C GLY A 138 -8.96 17.21 25.03
N TRP A 139 -7.94 17.99 24.70
CA TRP A 139 -7.05 17.72 23.58
C TRP A 139 -6.11 16.56 23.94
N VAL A 140 -5.91 15.62 23.01
CA VAL A 140 -4.94 14.53 23.17
C VAL A 140 -3.72 14.76 22.32
N THR A 141 -2.57 14.53 22.94
CA THR A 141 -1.26 14.49 22.30
C THR A 141 -0.66 13.12 22.56
N ASP A 142 -0.55 12.31 21.52
CA ASP A 142 0.12 11.02 21.59
C ASP A 142 1.64 11.25 21.53
N LEU A 143 2.34 10.92 22.62
CA LEU A 143 3.81 11.02 22.69
C LEU A 143 4.48 9.69 22.34
N ILE A 144 3.77 8.57 22.57
CA ILE A 144 4.23 7.19 22.33
C ILE A 144 3.05 6.41 21.76
N GLU A 145 3.27 5.69 20.66
CA GLU A 145 2.28 4.82 20.00
C GLU A 145 2.97 3.48 19.71
N ASP A 146 2.33 2.36 20.10
CA ASP A 146 2.87 0.99 19.92
C ASP A 146 4.29 0.74 20.46
N GLY A 147 4.70 1.50 21.49
CA GLY A 147 6.03 1.38 22.10
C GLY A 147 7.13 2.14 21.37
N GLU A 148 6.78 2.87 20.31
CA GLU A 148 7.69 3.76 19.59
C GLU A 148 7.35 5.23 19.89
N LEU A 149 8.38 6.10 19.82
CA LEU A 149 8.19 7.53 19.95
C LEU A 149 7.34 8.03 18.77
N VAL A 150 6.27 8.77 19.07
CA VAL A 150 5.45 9.39 18.03
C VAL A 150 6.25 10.52 17.42
N GLU A 151 6.85 10.26 16.26
CA GLU A 151 7.30 11.33 15.40
C GLU A 151 6.09 12.19 15.04
N ASP A 152 6.29 13.51 15.01
CA ASP A 152 5.27 14.46 14.61
C ASP A 152 4.52 13.96 13.36
N SER A 153 3.21 13.76 13.50
CA SER A 153 2.35 13.15 12.49
C SER A 153 2.44 13.86 11.13
N ALA A 154 2.81 15.15 11.11
CA ALA A 154 3.08 15.89 9.88
C ALA A 154 4.37 15.38 9.20
N THR A 155 5.43 15.18 9.97
CA THR A 155 6.73 14.64 9.54
C THR A 155 6.60 13.21 9.03
N ALA A 156 5.85 12.36 9.73
CA ALA A 156 5.59 10.98 9.30
C ALA A 156 4.76 10.91 7.99
N ARG A 157 3.75 11.78 7.83
CA ARG A 157 2.98 11.89 6.58
C ARG A 157 3.83 12.43 5.44
N LEU A 158 4.67 13.43 5.70
CA LEU A 158 5.59 13.99 4.71
C LEU A 158 6.62 12.95 4.27
N SER A 159 7.17 12.16 5.20
CA SER A 159 8.08 11.05 4.94
C SER A 159 7.42 9.98 4.07
N LYS A 160 6.22 9.50 4.45
CA LYS A 160 5.46 8.52 3.64
C LYS A 160 5.11 9.02 2.25
N LYS A 161 4.70 10.30 2.11
CA LYS A 161 4.44 10.93 0.80
C LYS A 161 5.71 11.00 -0.03
N THR A 162 6.81 11.47 0.56
CA THR A 162 8.13 11.57 -0.08
C THR A 162 8.62 10.21 -0.57
N MET A 163 8.53 9.18 0.27
CA MET A 163 8.90 7.81 -0.11
C MET A 163 8.06 7.28 -1.26
N THR A 164 6.75 7.53 -1.24
CA THR A 164 5.84 7.12 -2.33
C THR A 164 6.19 7.82 -3.65
N THR A 165 6.52 9.11 -3.61
CA THR A 165 6.99 9.87 -4.78
C THR A 165 8.31 9.33 -5.31
N LYS A 166 9.28 9.04 -4.43
CA LYS A 166 10.58 8.45 -4.81
C LYS A 166 10.43 7.08 -5.48
N LEU A 167 9.60 6.21 -4.92
CA LEU A 167 9.31 4.88 -5.50
C LEU A 167 8.68 4.99 -6.89
N GLN A 168 7.75 5.93 -7.08
CA GLN A 168 7.13 6.14 -8.39
C GLN A 168 8.13 6.70 -9.41
N ALA A 169 8.97 7.67 -9.01
CA ALA A 169 10.02 8.19 -9.89
C ALA A 169 10.99 7.08 -10.31
N ALA A 170 11.40 6.21 -9.38
CA ALA A 170 12.24 5.06 -9.68
C ALA A 170 11.56 4.10 -10.69
N ALA A 171 10.26 3.84 -10.55
CA ALA A 171 9.50 3.02 -11.49
C ALA A 171 9.46 3.62 -12.90
N ILE A 172 9.25 4.93 -13.01
CA ILE A 172 9.24 5.67 -14.28
C ILE A 172 10.60 5.62 -14.95
N ILE A 173 11.68 5.88 -14.19
CA ILE A 173 13.05 5.85 -14.70
C ILE A 173 13.41 4.44 -15.19
N LEU A 174 13.13 3.41 -14.37
CA LEU A 174 13.45 2.03 -14.72
C LEU A 174 12.63 1.54 -15.93
N GLY A 175 11.35 1.91 -16.02
CA GLY A 175 10.49 1.60 -17.16
C GLY A 175 10.96 2.26 -18.47
N SER A 176 11.33 3.55 -18.42
CA SER A 176 11.91 4.27 -19.55
C SER A 176 13.23 3.67 -19.99
N PHE A 177 14.12 3.37 -19.04
CA PHE A 177 15.40 2.74 -19.31
C PHE A 177 15.22 1.37 -19.95
N LEU A 178 14.36 0.52 -19.39
CA LEU A 178 14.03 -0.79 -19.96
C LEU A 178 13.53 -0.68 -21.41
N SER A 179 12.56 0.20 -21.66
CA SER A 179 12.05 0.43 -23.02
C SER A 179 13.15 0.92 -23.97
N GLY A 180 13.97 1.86 -23.52
CA GLY A 180 15.08 2.43 -24.29
C GLY A 180 16.15 1.40 -24.63
N SER A 181 16.53 0.56 -23.65
CA SER A 181 17.47 -0.54 -23.88
C SER A 181 16.89 -1.60 -24.82
N MET A 182 15.59 -1.87 -24.78
CA MET A 182 14.98 -2.84 -25.69
C MET A 182 14.91 -2.32 -27.12
N ILE A 183 14.50 -1.07 -27.33
CA ILE A 183 14.40 -0.52 -28.69
C ILE A 183 15.78 -0.35 -29.32
N SER A 184 16.83 -0.07 -28.55
CA SER A 184 18.19 0.03 -29.09
C SER A 184 18.71 -1.29 -29.67
N LEU A 185 18.31 -2.44 -29.11
CA LEU A 185 18.65 -3.75 -29.68
C LEU A 185 18.07 -3.89 -31.10
N SER A 186 16.80 -3.57 -31.27
CA SER A 186 16.11 -3.70 -32.56
C SER A 186 16.53 -2.62 -33.57
N ALA A 187 16.74 -1.38 -33.11
CA ALA A 187 17.00 -0.21 -33.96
C ALA A 187 18.47 -0.02 -34.31
N ILE A 188 19.40 -0.52 -33.50
CA ILE A 188 20.84 -0.32 -33.68
C ILE A 188 21.57 -1.66 -33.79
N THR A 189 21.41 -2.54 -32.80
CA THR A 189 22.20 -3.79 -32.78
C THR A 189 21.85 -4.71 -33.92
N ILE A 190 20.57 -4.95 -34.21
CA ILE A 190 20.16 -5.86 -35.30
C ILE A 190 20.67 -5.37 -36.67
N PRO A 191 20.47 -4.11 -37.09
CA PRO A 191 21.06 -3.61 -38.33
C PRO A 191 22.57 -3.81 -38.43
N ILE A 192 23.31 -3.53 -37.35
CA ILE A 192 24.77 -3.75 -37.30
C ILE A 192 25.12 -5.23 -37.48
N LEU A 193 24.38 -6.15 -36.87
CA LEU A 193 24.60 -7.59 -37.06
C LEU A 193 24.38 -7.97 -38.52
N MET A 194 23.28 -7.52 -39.13
CA MET A 194 22.92 -7.83 -40.51
C MET A 194 23.94 -7.30 -41.52
N GLU A 195 24.46 -6.08 -41.33
CA GLU A 195 25.45 -5.48 -42.24
C GLU A 195 26.84 -6.13 -42.13
N ASN A 196 27.20 -6.66 -40.96
CA ASN A 196 28.56 -7.15 -40.69
C ASN A 196 28.70 -8.68 -40.73
N THR A 197 27.62 -9.42 -41.02
CA THR A 197 27.66 -10.88 -41.12
C THR A 197 27.52 -11.35 -42.57
N ALA A 198 28.58 -11.94 -43.12
CA ALA A 198 28.56 -12.54 -44.45
C ALA A 198 28.03 -13.98 -44.47
N ASP A 199 27.94 -14.64 -43.31
CA ASP A 199 27.53 -16.04 -43.15
C ASP A 199 26.37 -16.18 -42.15
N ALA A 200 25.37 -16.96 -42.53
CA ALA A 200 24.20 -17.29 -41.71
C ALA A 200 24.60 -17.86 -40.35
N SER A 201 25.67 -18.66 -40.30
CA SER A 201 26.15 -19.26 -39.04
C SER A 201 26.61 -18.20 -38.03
N GLN A 202 27.23 -17.13 -38.52
CA GLN A 202 27.74 -16.07 -37.68
C GLN A 202 26.58 -15.21 -37.17
N LEU A 203 25.64 -14.86 -38.05
CA LEU A 203 24.42 -14.12 -37.70
C LEU A 203 23.61 -14.83 -36.61
N LEU A 204 23.33 -16.12 -36.80
CA LEU A 204 22.54 -16.92 -35.85
C LEU A 204 23.25 -17.07 -34.50
N ARG A 205 24.58 -17.23 -34.47
CA ARG A 205 25.36 -17.26 -33.23
C ARG A 205 25.35 -15.92 -32.50
N GLN A 206 25.51 -14.81 -33.23
CA GLN A 206 25.48 -13.48 -32.64
C GLN A 206 24.09 -13.13 -32.09
N TRP A 207 23.04 -13.44 -32.86
CA TRP A 207 21.66 -13.30 -32.41
C TRP A 207 21.37 -14.15 -31.17
N THR A 208 21.82 -15.42 -31.13
CA THR A 208 21.63 -16.31 -29.98
C THR A 208 22.28 -15.74 -28.71
N ARG A 209 23.50 -15.18 -28.83
CA ARG A 209 24.16 -14.49 -27.71
C ARG A 209 23.39 -13.25 -27.28
N LEU A 210 22.96 -12.42 -28.23
CA LEU A 210 22.14 -11.23 -27.98
C LEU A 210 20.87 -11.59 -27.19
N TYR A 211 20.16 -12.63 -27.64
CA TYR A 211 18.96 -13.13 -26.98
C TYR A 211 19.27 -13.57 -25.54
N ASN A 212 20.32 -14.34 -25.32
CA ASN A 212 20.67 -14.85 -24.00
C ASN A 212 20.98 -13.73 -23.01
N TYR A 213 21.77 -12.73 -23.40
CA TYR A 213 22.03 -11.55 -22.58
C TYR A 213 20.75 -10.76 -22.29
N GLY A 214 19.93 -10.53 -23.31
CA GLY A 214 18.65 -9.83 -23.16
C GLY A 214 17.70 -10.56 -22.22
N ASN A 215 17.57 -11.88 -22.37
CA ASN A 215 16.67 -12.72 -21.58
C ASN A 215 17.11 -12.84 -20.12
N GLN A 216 18.42 -12.76 -19.83
CA GLN A 216 18.92 -12.79 -18.46
C GLN A 216 18.66 -11.48 -17.69
N VAL A 217 18.69 -10.33 -18.38
CA VAL A 217 18.66 -9.01 -17.73
C VAL A 217 17.29 -8.32 -17.82
N LEU A 218 16.70 -8.26 -19.02
CA LEU A 218 15.52 -7.42 -19.30
C LEU A 218 14.25 -7.87 -18.55
N PRO A 219 13.92 -9.18 -18.43
CA PRO A 219 12.77 -9.63 -17.64
C PRO A 219 12.88 -9.27 -16.16
N GLY A 220 14.09 -9.30 -15.59
CA GLY A 220 14.34 -8.89 -14.21
C GLY A 220 14.00 -7.42 -13.97
N MET A 221 14.40 -6.53 -14.89
CA MET A 221 14.04 -5.10 -14.83
C MET A 221 12.53 -4.87 -14.99
N ALA A 222 11.85 -5.66 -15.82
CA ALA A 222 10.40 -5.57 -15.99
C ALA A 222 9.64 -5.97 -14.73
N VAL A 223 10.06 -7.07 -14.08
CA VAL A 223 9.50 -7.50 -12.79
C VAL A 223 9.78 -6.46 -11.71
N GLY A 224 10.99 -5.91 -11.64
CA GLY A 224 11.33 -4.83 -10.70
C GLY A 224 10.44 -3.60 -10.87
N THR A 225 10.27 -3.15 -12.11
CA THR A 225 9.38 -2.02 -12.45
C THR A 225 7.93 -2.32 -12.06
N PHE A 226 7.43 -3.52 -12.36
CA PHE A 226 6.11 -3.98 -11.96
C PHE A 226 5.91 -3.91 -10.44
N LEU A 227 6.87 -4.43 -9.66
CA LEU A 227 6.80 -4.44 -8.20
C LEU A 227 6.77 -3.02 -7.62
N LEU A 228 7.56 -2.10 -8.18
CA LEU A 228 7.54 -0.70 -7.77
C LEU A 228 6.17 -0.05 -8.04
N TYR A 229 5.61 -0.20 -9.25
CA TYR A 229 4.26 0.31 -9.56
C TYR A 229 3.19 -0.33 -8.69
N ALA A 230 3.26 -1.64 -8.46
CA ALA A 230 2.32 -2.37 -7.60
C ALA A 230 2.37 -1.88 -6.15
N LEU A 231 3.57 -1.64 -5.61
CA LEU A 231 3.76 -1.10 -4.26
C LEU A 231 3.16 0.31 -4.14
N VAL A 232 3.44 1.21 -5.09
CA VAL A 232 2.87 2.57 -5.09
C VAL A 232 1.35 2.51 -5.24
N CYS A 233 0.84 1.64 -6.12
CA CYS A 233 -0.59 1.41 -6.30
C CYS A 233 -1.26 0.98 -4.99
N PHE A 234 -0.69 -0.01 -4.29
CA PHE A 234 -1.21 -0.48 -3.02
C PHE A 234 -1.24 0.60 -1.93
N ARG A 235 -0.15 1.40 -1.84
CA ARG A 235 -0.08 2.53 -0.89
C ARG A 235 -1.13 3.61 -1.19
N ARG A 236 -1.38 3.91 -2.47
CA ARG A 236 -2.38 4.91 -2.89
C ARG A 236 -3.82 4.41 -2.79
N ARG A 237 -4.08 3.11 -2.98
CA ARG A 237 -5.43 2.53 -2.85
C ARG A 237 -5.98 2.68 -1.43
N ARG A 238 -5.10 2.68 -0.42
CA ARG A 238 -5.47 2.90 0.99
C ARG A 238 -5.69 4.37 1.36
N ALA A 239 -5.34 5.31 0.48
CA ALA A 239 -5.59 6.73 0.69
C ALA A 239 -7.02 7.10 0.23
N VAL A 240 -7.74 7.87 1.05
CA VAL A 240 -9.17 8.21 0.87
C VAL A 240 -9.45 9.01 -0.42
N THR A 241 -8.43 9.62 -1.04
CA THR A 241 -8.63 10.72 -2.01
C THR A 241 -8.33 10.39 -3.48
N SER A 242 -7.80 9.21 -3.85
CA SER A 242 -7.28 9.03 -5.23
C SER A 242 -7.95 7.91 -6.04
N LYS A 243 -8.61 8.25 -7.16
CA LYS A 243 -9.02 7.29 -8.21
C LYS A 243 -7.86 6.89 -9.16
N LEU A 244 -6.68 7.52 -9.03
CA LEU A 244 -5.55 7.35 -9.95
C LEU A 244 -4.71 6.08 -9.69
N TRP A 245 -4.99 5.33 -8.64
CA TRP A 245 -4.34 4.02 -8.42
C TRP A 245 -4.59 3.04 -9.59
N ARG A 246 -5.71 3.19 -10.31
CA ARG A 246 -6.03 2.38 -11.49
C ARG A 246 -5.02 2.56 -12.62
N LEU A 247 -4.51 3.78 -12.82
CA LEU A 247 -3.48 4.05 -13.83
C LEU A 247 -2.15 3.38 -13.47
N LEU A 248 -1.79 3.36 -12.18
CA LEU A 248 -0.61 2.65 -11.69
C LEU A 248 -0.76 1.13 -11.80
N ALA A 249 -1.97 0.60 -11.57
CA ALA A 249 -2.26 -0.81 -11.81
C ALA A 249 -2.09 -1.16 -13.29
N LEU A 250 -2.64 -0.34 -14.20
CA LEU A 250 -2.47 -0.51 -15.65
C LEU A 250 -0.99 -0.39 -16.06
N ALA A 251 -0.24 0.55 -15.48
CA ALA A 251 1.20 0.71 -15.74
C ALA A 251 2.00 -0.54 -15.35
N SER A 252 1.67 -1.12 -14.19
CA SER A 252 2.30 -2.36 -13.72
C SER A 252 2.00 -3.52 -14.68
N LEU A 253 0.72 -3.70 -15.04
CA LEU A 253 0.27 -4.80 -15.90
C LEU A 253 0.83 -4.68 -17.32
N SER A 254 0.87 -3.47 -17.89
CA SER A 254 1.45 -3.26 -19.22
C SER A 254 2.93 -3.64 -19.21
N THR A 255 3.68 -3.23 -18.19
CA THR A 255 5.13 -3.50 -18.11
C THR A 255 5.45 -4.99 -18.02
N VAL A 256 4.74 -5.74 -17.17
CA VAL A 256 5.00 -7.19 -17.01
C VAL A 256 4.48 -8.02 -18.19
N SER A 257 3.58 -7.45 -19.01
CA SER A 257 3.01 -8.11 -20.20
C SER A 257 4.05 -8.43 -21.28
N ILE A 258 5.28 -7.94 -21.18
CA ILE A 258 6.38 -8.40 -22.05
C ILE A 258 6.62 -9.91 -21.93
N ILE A 259 6.37 -10.50 -20.76
CA ILE A 259 6.59 -11.93 -20.50
C ILE A 259 5.59 -12.77 -21.30
N PRO A 260 4.26 -12.61 -21.14
CA PRO A 260 3.30 -13.36 -21.95
C PRO A 260 3.44 -13.05 -23.44
N PHE A 261 3.75 -11.81 -23.84
CA PHE A 261 4.03 -11.50 -25.25
C PHE A 261 5.19 -12.34 -25.80
N THR A 262 6.27 -12.47 -25.03
CA THR A 262 7.42 -13.28 -25.44
C THR A 262 7.06 -14.77 -25.56
N LEU A 263 6.31 -15.30 -24.60
CA LEU A 263 5.96 -16.73 -24.56
C LEU A 263 4.95 -17.14 -25.62
N ILE A 264 4.02 -16.24 -25.97
CA ILE A 264 2.91 -16.52 -26.89
C ILE A 264 3.28 -16.13 -28.32
N ILE A 265 3.84 -14.94 -28.52
CA ILE A 265 4.05 -14.35 -29.86
C ILE A 265 5.46 -14.64 -30.38
N MET A 266 6.49 -14.41 -29.56
CA MET A 266 7.88 -14.51 -30.05
C MET A 266 8.46 -15.93 -29.96
N LYS A 267 7.95 -16.78 -29.08
CA LYS A 267 8.49 -18.12 -28.82
C LYS A 267 8.61 -19.00 -30.08
N PRO A 268 7.65 -19.04 -31.02
CA PRO A 268 7.79 -19.83 -32.24
C PRO A 268 9.02 -19.42 -33.07
N THR A 269 9.19 -18.12 -33.32
CA THR A 269 10.35 -17.58 -34.06
C THR A 269 11.65 -17.77 -33.30
N ASN A 270 11.66 -17.60 -31.98
CA ASN A 270 12.84 -17.86 -31.16
C ASN A 270 13.28 -19.33 -31.30
N ASN A 271 12.33 -20.27 -31.20
CA ASN A 271 12.62 -21.69 -31.34
C ASN A 271 13.19 -22.03 -32.72
N GLU A 272 12.66 -21.40 -33.77
CA GLU A 272 13.16 -21.62 -35.13
C GLU A 272 14.58 -21.08 -35.33
N LEU A 273 14.88 -19.88 -34.83
CA LEU A 273 16.22 -19.32 -34.85
C LEU A 273 17.23 -20.17 -34.07
N PHE A 274 16.83 -20.71 -32.91
CA PHE A 274 17.66 -21.67 -32.16
C PHE A 274 17.85 -23.00 -32.91
N ARG A 275 16.79 -23.49 -33.57
CA ARG A 275 16.87 -24.70 -34.40
C ARG A 275 17.88 -24.50 -35.53
N MET A 276 17.78 -23.40 -36.27
CA MET A 276 18.72 -23.07 -37.34
C MET A 276 20.15 -22.90 -36.82
N GLU A 277 20.37 -22.24 -35.68
CA GLU A 277 21.71 -22.13 -35.08
C GLU A 277 22.30 -23.51 -34.76
N SER A 278 21.49 -24.39 -34.16
CA SER A 278 21.93 -25.73 -33.81
C SER A 278 22.28 -26.59 -35.03
N VAL A 279 21.47 -26.55 -36.09
CA VAL A 279 21.69 -27.28 -37.34
C VAL A 279 22.94 -26.75 -38.04
N THR A 280 23.07 -25.43 -38.17
CA THR A 280 24.24 -24.80 -38.82
C THR A 280 25.53 -25.16 -38.09
N ARG A 281 25.50 -25.15 -36.75
CA ARG A 281 26.65 -25.53 -35.92
C ARG A 281 27.03 -27.00 -36.09
N MET A 282 26.06 -27.91 -36.21
CA MET A 282 26.34 -29.33 -36.45
C MET A 282 26.96 -29.58 -37.82
N ILE A 283 26.40 -28.97 -38.88
CA ILE A 283 26.96 -29.07 -40.25
C ILE A 283 28.40 -28.55 -40.28
N GLN A 284 28.69 -27.43 -39.62
CA GLN A 284 30.06 -26.90 -39.53
C GLN A 284 31.06 -27.81 -38.82
N LEU A 285 30.59 -28.66 -37.90
CA LEU A 285 31.44 -29.63 -37.20
C LEU A 285 31.67 -30.91 -38.02
N GLU A 286 30.72 -31.28 -38.88
CA GLU A 286 30.80 -32.45 -39.76
C GLU A 286 31.55 -32.16 -41.09
N GLU A 287 31.41 -30.96 -41.65
CA GLU A 287 31.97 -30.57 -42.95
C GLU A 287 33.14 -29.57 -42.83
N ALA A 288 34.32 -30.02 -42.38
CA ALA A 288 35.57 -29.27 -42.53
C ALA A 288 36.03 -29.10 -44.01
N GLY A 289 35.11 -29.23 -44.98
CA GLY A 289 35.40 -29.23 -46.42
C GLY A 289 34.18 -28.97 -47.30
N GLY A 290 33.64 -27.75 -47.28
CA GLY A 290 33.06 -27.12 -48.48
C GLY A 290 31.54 -27.14 -48.64
N VAL A 291 31.02 -25.91 -48.77
CA VAL A 291 29.71 -25.48 -49.33
C VAL A 291 28.50 -25.60 -48.40
N ASN A 292 28.39 -24.63 -47.48
CA ASN A 292 27.21 -24.42 -46.65
C ASN A 292 26.22 -23.50 -47.40
N ILE A 293 25.20 -24.09 -48.03
CA ILE A 293 24.04 -23.36 -48.59
C ILE A 293 22.87 -23.54 -47.60
N MET A 294 23.04 -23.11 -46.36
CA MET A 294 21.88 -22.80 -45.53
C MET A 294 21.48 -21.37 -45.83
N GLY A 295 20.22 -21.17 -46.20
CA GLY A 295 19.74 -19.91 -46.78
C GLY A 295 19.95 -18.74 -45.83
N ILE A 296 21.05 -18.00 -46.00
CA ILE A 296 21.31 -16.75 -45.28
C ILE A 296 20.09 -15.83 -45.31
N LYS A 297 19.40 -15.80 -46.45
CA LYS A 297 18.15 -15.08 -46.64
C LYS A 297 17.03 -15.50 -45.68
N GLU A 298 16.88 -16.80 -45.40
CA GLU A 298 15.87 -17.29 -44.45
C GLU A 298 16.23 -16.88 -43.00
N ALA A 299 17.51 -16.98 -42.64
CA ALA A 299 17.99 -16.52 -41.33
C ALA A 299 17.81 -15.00 -41.16
N GLU A 300 18.13 -14.22 -42.20
CA GLU A 300 17.92 -12.78 -42.26
C GLU A 300 16.45 -12.39 -42.11
N GLU A 301 15.55 -13.03 -42.87
CA GLU A 301 14.10 -12.80 -42.79
C GLU A 301 13.56 -13.07 -41.39
N LEU A 302 13.99 -14.16 -40.75
CA LEU A 302 13.60 -14.50 -39.38
C LEU A 302 14.15 -13.51 -38.34
N VAL A 303 15.40 -13.06 -38.49
CA VAL A 303 16.00 -12.07 -37.58
C VAL A 303 15.32 -10.71 -37.73
N VAL A 304 14.97 -10.29 -38.95
CA VAL A 304 14.20 -9.06 -39.22
C VAL A 304 12.82 -9.15 -38.59
N TRP A 305 12.13 -10.29 -38.77
CA TRP A 305 10.82 -10.51 -38.16
C TRP A 305 10.88 -10.51 -36.64
N TRP A 306 11.89 -11.17 -36.08
CA TRP A 306 12.16 -11.14 -34.64
C TRP A 306 12.39 -9.71 -34.15
N SER A 307 13.18 -8.91 -34.86
CA SER A 307 13.50 -7.52 -34.51
C SER A 307 12.24 -6.66 -34.45
N PHE A 308 11.34 -6.83 -35.42
CA PHE A 308 10.04 -6.16 -35.45
C PHE A 308 9.19 -6.50 -34.23
N MET A 309 8.99 -7.80 -33.93
CA MET A 309 8.23 -8.21 -32.74
C MET A 309 8.90 -7.75 -31.44
N HIS A 310 10.24 -7.74 -31.39
CA HIS A 310 11.00 -7.24 -30.26
C HIS A 310 10.80 -5.73 -30.05
N ALA A 311 10.74 -4.95 -31.13
CA ALA A 311 10.41 -3.52 -31.10
C ALA A 311 8.96 -3.28 -30.66
N MET A 312 8.00 -4.10 -31.10
CA MET A 312 6.63 -4.06 -30.55
C MET A 312 6.64 -4.35 -29.05
N ARG A 313 7.39 -5.36 -28.61
CA ARG A 313 7.53 -5.73 -27.20
C ARG A 313 8.08 -4.59 -26.35
N SER A 314 8.96 -3.74 -26.88
CA SER A 314 9.49 -2.59 -26.12
C SER A 314 8.45 -1.50 -25.86
N THR A 315 7.32 -1.47 -26.57
CA THR A 315 6.25 -0.48 -26.34
C THR A 315 5.49 -0.72 -25.02
N PHE A 316 5.47 -1.94 -24.52
CA PHE A 316 4.77 -2.31 -23.28
C PHE A 316 5.29 -1.57 -22.03
N PRO A 317 6.62 -1.58 -21.73
CA PRO A 317 7.18 -0.76 -20.66
C PRO A 317 7.04 0.75 -20.94
N LEU A 318 7.09 1.20 -22.20
CA LEU A 318 6.86 2.60 -22.55
C LEU A 318 5.45 3.07 -22.19
N VAL A 319 4.43 2.28 -22.52
CA VAL A 319 3.04 2.54 -22.08
C VAL A 319 2.97 2.59 -20.56
N GLY A 320 3.69 1.69 -19.88
CA GLY A 320 3.79 1.69 -18.42
C GLY A 320 4.35 2.99 -17.86
N THR A 321 5.45 3.48 -18.43
CA THR A 321 6.06 4.78 -18.10
C THR A 321 5.07 5.92 -18.32
N ILE A 322 4.40 5.99 -19.48
CA ILE A 322 3.47 7.08 -19.80
C ILE A 322 2.33 7.10 -18.76
N LEU A 323 1.74 5.95 -18.46
CA LEU A 323 0.70 5.82 -17.45
C LEU A 323 1.21 6.21 -16.05
N GLY A 324 2.45 5.85 -15.71
CA GLY A 324 3.11 6.25 -14.47
C GLY A 324 3.32 7.76 -14.35
N VAL A 325 3.72 8.42 -15.44
CA VAL A 325 3.86 9.90 -15.51
C VAL A 325 2.50 10.57 -15.36
N VAL A 326 1.48 10.12 -16.09
CA VAL A 326 0.11 10.66 -15.98
C VAL A 326 -0.44 10.47 -14.57
N ALA A 327 -0.14 9.35 -13.91
CA ALA A 327 -0.51 9.13 -12.51
C ALA A 327 0.24 10.07 -11.52
N THR A 328 1.23 10.84 -11.99
CA THR A 328 1.99 11.82 -11.20
C THR A 328 1.47 13.24 -11.40
N SER A 329 1.06 13.61 -12.61
CA SER A 329 0.74 14.99 -12.99
C SER A 329 -0.66 15.48 -12.61
N TRP A 330 -1.49 14.61 -12.00
CA TRP A 330 -2.87 14.91 -11.60
C TRP A 330 -3.04 14.88 -10.07
N HIS A 331 -2.16 15.59 -9.36
CA HIS A 331 -2.25 15.82 -7.90
C HIS A 331 -2.82 17.19 -7.58
#